data_AF-J0CWA5-F1
#
_entry.id   AF-J0CWA5-F1
#
_cell.length_a   1.000
_cell.length_b   1.000
_cell.length_c   1.000
_cell.angle_alpha   90.00
_cell.angle_beta   90.00
_cell.angle_gamma   90.00
#
_symmetry.space_group_name_H-M   'P 1'
#
loop_
_entity.id
_entity.type
_entity.pdbx_description
1 polymer ?
#
loop_
_entity_poly.entity_id
_entity_poly.type
_entity_poly.pdbx_seq_one_letter_code
_entity_poly.pdbx_strand_id
1 'polypeptide(L)'
;SAIRDFEMTQQFCRLLRDASHETGPLTEEQLSDLQNPSHEPIDLDSHEHRALRHCIRAFLSHRNGSDKSYTEFVQSSRATYPEDADLYLSLDQLKRRIAKISGVYAVTTEMCVNSCLAYTWGPFASLQECIYCKRPRYDAKGKPFKTFDTMPCG
;
A
#
# COMPACT_ATOMS: atom_id res chain seq x y z
N SER A 1 -7.43 -25.08 -22.71
CA SER A 1 -8.40 -25.29 -23.81
C SER A 1 -9.30 -24.08 -23.84
N ALA A 2 -9.77 -23.67 -25.02
CA ALA A 2 -10.55 -22.44 -25.20
C ALA A 2 -11.78 -22.32 -24.27
N ILE A 3 -12.32 -23.47 -23.82
CA ILE A 3 -13.45 -23.55 -22.89
C ILE A 3 -13.10 -22.96 -21.50
N ARG A 4 -11.90 -23.24 -20.95
CA ARG A 4 -11.49 -22.73 -19.63
C ARG A 4 -11.30 -21.21 -19.63
N ASP A 5 -10.74 -20.68 -20.72
CA ASP A 5 -10.50 -19.24 -20.87
C ASP A 5 -11.83 -18.48 -20.99
N PHE A 6 -12.81 -19.09 -21.68
CA PHE A 6 -14.16 -18.55 -21.79
C PHE A 6 -14.91 -18.55 -20.44
N GLU A 7 -14.85 -19.65 -19.69
CA GLU A 7 -15.43 -19.74 -18.33
C GLU A 7 -14.83 -18.70 -17.39
N MET A 8 -13.50 -18.55 -17.40
CA MET A 8 -12.78 -17.56 -16.62
C MET A 8 -13.22 -16.13 -16.99
N THR A 9 -13.34 -15.83 -18.28
CA THR A 9 -13.82 -14.54 -18.75
C THR A 9 -15.23 -14.25 -18.25
N GLN A 10 -16.15 -15.23 -18.33
CA GLN A 10 -17.50 -15.05 -17.80
C GLN A 10 -17.54 -14.79 -16.30
N GLN A 11 -16.69 -15.47 -15.51
CA GLN A 11 -16.59 -15.25 -14.07
C GLN A 11 -16.16 -13.80 -13.77
N PHE A 12 -15.14 -13.29 -14.47
CA PHE A 12 -14.73 -11.89 -14.33
C PHE A 12 -15.82 -10.91 -14.75
N CYS A 13 -16.55 -11.17 -15.85
CA CYS A 13 -17.66 -10.31 -16.26
C CYS A 13 -18.76 -10.22 -15.19
N ARG A 14 -19.03 -11.30 -14.45
CA ARG A 14 -19.98 -11.28 -13.33
C ARG A 14 -19.44 -10.47 -12.16
N LEU A 15 -18.20 -10.74 -11.74
CA LEU A 15 -17.55 -10.01 -10.65
C LEU A 15 -17.47 -8.50 -10.91
N LEU A 16 -17.17 -8.08 -12.14
CA LEU A 16 -17.11 -6.67 -12.50
C LEU A 16 -18.49 -6.01 -12.51
N ARG A 17 -19.55 -6.75 -12.85
CA ARG A 17 -20.92 -6.23 -12.82
C ARG A 17 -21.41 -5.96 -11.40
N ASP A 18 -21.03 -6.82 -10.48
CA ASP A 18 -21.44 -6.75 -9.07
C ASP A 18 -20.39 -6.02 -8.19
N ALA A 19 -19.32 -5.50 -8.81
CA ALA A 19 -18.22 -4.86 -8.10
C ALA A 19 -18.72 -3.57 -7.42
N SER A 20 -18.49 -3.49 -6.11
CA SER A 20 -18.74 -2.29 -5.32
C SER A 20 -17.49 -1.91 -4.52
N HIS A 21 -17.41 -0.65 -4.12
CA HIS A 21 -16.30 -0.19 -3.28
C HIS A 21 -16.29 -0.89 -1.90
N GLU A 22 -17.46 -1.28 -1.39
CA GLU A 22 -17.61 -1.99 -0.09
C GLU A 22 -17.04 -3.40 -0.12
N THR A 23 -16.99 -4.04 -1.29
CA THR A 23 -16.38 -5.37 -1.49
C THR A 23 -14.88 -5.31 -1.76
N GLY A 24 -14.27 -4.12 -1.67
CA GLY A 24 -12.88 -3.86 -2.01
C GLY A 24 -11.87 -4.23 -0.91
N PRO A 25 -10.57 -4.07 -1.20
CA PRO A 25 -9.48 -4.37 -0.26
C PRO A 25 -9.20 -3.24 0.74
N LEU A 26 -9.96 -2.14 0.70
CA LEU A 26 -9.82 -1.01 1.61
C LEU A 26 -10.55 -1.28 2.93
N THR A 27 -10.01 -0.79 4.04
CA THR A 27 -10.74 -0.79 5.32
C THR A 27 -11.93 0.17 5.27
N GLU A 28 -12.89 0.01 6.18
CA GLU A 28 -14.02 0.95 6.30
C GLU A 28 -13.54 2.40 6.51
N GLU A 29 -12.49 2.61 7.32
CA GLU A 29 -11.87 3.94 7.51
C GLU A 29 -11.29 4.48 6.20
N GLN A 30 -10.51 3.67 5.48
CA GLN A 30 -9.90 4.09 4.21
C GLN A 30 -10.96 4.38 3.13
N LEU A 31 -12.03 3.60 3.10
CA LEU A 31 -13.14 3.81 2.18
C LEU A 31 -13.90 5.09 2.53
N SER A 32 -14.17 5.31 3.82
CA SER A 32 -14.78 6.55 4.32
C SER A 32 -13.93 7.78 3.96
N ASP A 33 -12.62 7.71 4.18
CA ASP A 33 -11.68 8.79 3.83
C ASP A 33 -11.61 9.02 2.32
N LEU A 34 -11.67 7.95 1.51
CA LEU A 34 -11.66 8.06 0.05
C LEU A 34 -12.95 8.70 -0.49
N GLN A 35 -14.10 8.37 0.11
CA GLN A 35 -15.40 8.93 -0.25
C GLN A 35 -15.61 10.35 0.30
N ASN A 36 -14.99 10.67 1.43
CA ASN A 36 -15.10 11.96 2.12
C ASN A 36 -13.71 12.51 2.45
N PRO A 37 -12.90 12.88 1.44
CA PRO A 37 -11.55 13.36 1.68
C PRO A 37 -11.56 14.64 2.51
N SER A 38 -10.62 14.77 3.44
CA SER A 38 -10.46 16.00 4.20
C SER A 38 -10.08 17.15 3.27
N HIS A 39 -10.86 18.23 3.32
CA HIS A 39 -10.56 19.49 2.64
C HIS A 39 -9.83 20.49 3.52
N GLU A 40 -9.52 20.12 4.76
CA GLU A 40 -8.82 20.99 5.69
C GLU A 40 -7.36 21.16 5.25
N PRO A 41 -6.90 22.40 5.01
CA PRO A 41 -5.52 22.63 4.63
C PRO A 41 -4.60 22.28 5.79
N ILE A 42 -3.66 21.37 5.56
CA ILE A 42 -2.62 21.07 6.53
C ILE A 42 -1.50 22.12 6.43
N ASP A 43 -1.30 22.91 7.48
CA ASP A 43 -0.15 23.80 7.58
C ASP A 43 1.06 23.03 8.10
N LEU A 44 1.90 22.55 7.18
CA LEU A 44 3.14 21.85 7.50
C LEU A 44 4.25 22.76 8.05
N ASP A 45 4.09 24.09 7.94
CA ASP A 45 5.07 25.06 8.44
C ASP A 45 4.76 25.55 9.86
N SER A 46 3.58 25.24 10.38
CA SER A 46 3.23 25.40 11.79
C SER A 46 4.25 24.73 12.72
N HIS A 47 4.38 25.29 13.93
CA HIS A 47 5.26 24.73 14.96
C HIS A 47 4.86 23.30 15.32
N GLU A 48 3.54 23.02 15.39
CA GLU A 48 2.96 21.72 15.71
C GLU A 48 3.34 20.63 14.71
N HIS A 49 3.48 20.97 13.42
CA HIS A 49 3.85 20.03 12.37
C HIS A 49 5.34 20.02 12.02
N ARG A 50 6.20 20.73 12.75
CA ARG A 50 7.65 20.81 12.47
C ARG A 50 8.30 19.43 12.41
N ALA A 51 8.00 18.55 13.38
CA ALA A 51 8.54 17.20 13.44
C ALA A 51 8.03 16.35 12.26
N LEU A 52 6.73 16.42 11.94
CA LEU A 52 6.14 15.76 10.79
C LEU A 52 6.79 16.22 9.47
N ARG A 53 6.96 17.53 9.27
CA ARG A 53 7.65 18.09 8.11
C ARG A 53 9.07 17.58 8.02
N HIS A 54 9.77 17.45 9.15
CA HIS A 54 11.13 16.93 9.17
C HIS A 54 11.19 15.46 8.77
N CYS A 55 10.30 14.62 9.32
CA CYS A 55 10.13 13.22 8.94
C CYS A 55 9.83 13.07 7.44
N ILE A 56 8.89 13.86 6.89
CA ILE A 56 8.57 13.85 5.45
C ILE A 56 9.81 14.20 4.63
N ARG A 57 10.53 15.27 4.97
CA ARG A 57 11.74 15.67 4.24
C ARG A 57 12.83 14.61 4.29
N ALA A 58 13.04 14.00 5.46
CA ALA A 58 13.99 12.90 5.62
C ALA A 58 13.56 11.69 4.78
N PHE A 59 12.30 11.31 4.79
CA PHE A 59 11.80 10.22 3.94
C PHE A 59 12.02 10.52 2.45
N LEU A 60 11.70 11.74 2.00
CA LEU A 60 11.89 12.15 0.61
C LEU A 60 13.36 12.27 0.19
N SER A 61 14.27 12.59 1.10
CA SER A 61 15.72 12.60 0.81
C SER A 61 16.29 11.19 0.71
N HIS A 62 15.66 10.21 1.36
CA HIS A 62 16.07 8.81 1.35
C HIS A 62 15.23 7.94 0.39
N ARG A 63 14.69 8.52 -0.70
CA ARG A 63 13.87 7.79 -1.69
C ARG A 63 14.52 6.52 -2.25
N ASN A 64 15.85 6.50 -2.32
CA ASN A 64 16.66 5.34 -2.77
C ASN A 64 17.46 4.69 -1.62
N GLY A 65 17.26 5.16 -0.38
CA GLY A 65 17.94 4.66 0.81
C GLY A 65 17.25 3.43 1.38
N SER A 66 17.97 2.67 2.21
CA SER A 66 17.36 1.57 2.97
C SER A 66 16.50 2.10 4.13
N ASP A 67 15.49 1.33 4.54
CA ASP A 67 14.67 1.60 5.74
C ASP A 67 15.53 1.87 7.00
N LYS A 68 16.75 1.31 7.03
CA LYS A 68 17.74 1.52 8.08
C LYS A 68 18.16 2.99 8.21
N SER A 69 18.36 3.70 7.10
CA SER A 69 18.81 5.10 7.13
C SER A 69 17.74 6.01 7.75
N TYR A 70 16.47 5.77 7.42
CA TYR A 70 15.36 6.48 8.05
C TYR A 70 15.23 6.14 9.54
N THR A 71 15.44 4.88 9.91
CA THR A 71 15.40 4.44 11.31
C THR A 71 16.47 5.13 12.15
N GLU A 72 17.69 5.24 11.64
CA GLU A 72 18.79 5.97 12.30
C GLU A 72 18.48 7.46 12.44
N PHE A 73 17.88 8.08 11.41
CA PHE A 73 17.39 9.46 11.48
C PHE A 73 16.38 9.65 12.63
N VAL A 74 15.41 8.75 12.78
CA VAL A 74 14.42 8.83 13.86
C VAL A 74 15.10 8.69 15.23
N GLN A 75 16.02 7.73 15.38
CA GLN A 75 16.76 7.53 16.63
C GLN A 75 17.59 8.77 17.02
N SER A 76 18.34 9.32 16.06
CA SER A 76 19.14 10.53 16.29
C SER A 76 18.28 11.73 16.64
N SER A 77 17.14 11.90 15.97
CA SER A 77 16.22 13.02 16.22
C SER A 77 15.60 12.93 17.61
N ARG A 78 15.15 11.73 18.03
CA ARG A 78 14.62 11.50 19.38
C ARG A 78 15.64 11.75 20.49
N ALA A 79 16.91 11.41 20.25
CA ALA A 79 17.98 11.68 21.20
C ALA A 79 18.35 13.18 21.28
N THR A 80 18.21 13.90 20.17
CA THR A 80 18.55 15.34 20.07
C THR A 80 17.43 16.22 20.63
N TYR A 81 16.17 15.81 20.47
CA TYR A 81 14.98 16.53 20.94
C TYR A 81 14.11 15.60 21.80
N PRO A 82 14.51 15.28 23.04
CA PRO A 82 13.80 14.35 23.91
C PRO A 82 12.36 14.79 24.22
N GLU A 83 12.12 16.10 24.30
CA GLU A 83 10.80 16.70 24.52
C GLU A 83 9.80 16.40 23.39
N ASP A 84 10.32 16.22 22.17
CA ASP A 84 9.54 15.98 20.95
C ASP A 84 9.69 14.53 20.46
N ALA A 85 10.27 13.62 21.25
CA ALA A 85 10.66 12.30 20.80
C ALA A 85 9.51 11.48 20.19
N ASP A 86 8.31 11.59 20.76
CA ASP A 86 7.11 10.89 20.28
C ASP A 86 6.57 11.44 18.95
N LEU A 87 6.95 12.67 18.57
CA LEU A 87 6.56 13.29 17.30
C LEU A 87 7.37 12.77 16.11
N TYR A 88 8.53 12.16 16.35
CA TYR A 88 9.35 11.55 15.31
C TYR A 88 8.85 10.14 14.98
N LEU A 89 8.13 10.04 13.86
CA LEU A 89 7.42 8.85 13.43
C LEU A 89 8.33 7.79 12.83
N SER A 90 8.05 6.51 13.13
CA SER A 90 8.63 5.39 12.38
C SER A 90 8.22 5.46 10.89
N LEU A 91 8.93 4.74 10.02
CA LEU A 91 8.65 4.78 8.59
C LEU A 91 7.21 4.36 8.27
N ASP A 92 6.72 3.34 8.95
CA ASP A 92 5.37 2.82 8.84
C ASP A 92 4.32 3.82 9.35
N GLN A 93 4.57 4.44 10.51
CA GLN A 93 3.71 5.51 11.04
C GLN A 93 3.66 6.72 10.11
N LEU A 94 4.81 7.13 9.57
CA LEU A 94 4.90 8.24 8.61
C LEU A 94 4.11 7.93 7.34
N LYS A 95 4.27 6.74 6.76
CA LYS A 95 3.53 6.32 5.55
C LYS A 95 2.02 6.33 5.78
N ARG A 96 1.55 5.80 6.91
CA ARG A 96 0.12 5.88 7.29
C ARG A 96 -0.36 7.32 7.43
N ARG A 97 0.44 8.18 8.08
CA ARG A 97 0.09 9.61 8.26
C ARG A 97 0.03 10.34 6.91
N ILE A 98 0.98 10.09 6.01
CA ILE A 98 0.97 10.64 4.65
C ILE A 98 -0.28 10.16 3.90
N ALA A 99 -0.58 8.86 3.92
CA ALA A 99 -1.76 8.30 3.24
C ALA A 99 -3.07 8.96 3.72
N LYS A 100 -3.21 9.17 5.04
CA LYS A 100 -4.37 9.86 5.62
C LYS A 100 -4.46 11.33 5.22
N ILE A 101 -3.32 12.03 5.14
CA ILE A 101 -3.29 13.44 4.72
C ILE A 101 -3.60 13.57 3.23
N SER A 102 -3.07 12.68 2.40
CA SER A 102 -3.26 12.75 0.95
C SER A 102 -4.56 12.11 0.46
N GLY A 103 -5.21 11.29 1.29
CA GLY A 103 -6.31 10.42 0.87
C GLY A 103 -5.87 9.31 -0.11
N VAL A 104 -4.56 9.10 -0.29
CA VAL A 104 -4.02 8.13 -1.25
C VAL A 104 -3.54 6.89 -0.50
N TYR A 105 -4.30 5.81 -0.64
CA TYR A 105 -3.99 4.51 -0.07
C TYR A 105 -3.40 3.57 -1.13
N ALA A 106 -2.35 2.84 -0.79
CA ALA A 106 -1.81 1.80 -1.67
C ALA A 106 -2.44 0.45 -1.32
N VAL A 107 -2.94 -0.24 -2.33
CA VAL A 107 -3.40 -1.62 -2.25
C VAL A 107 -2.31 -2.51 -2.85
N THR A 108 -1.56 -3.19 -1.97
CA THR A 108 -0.52 -4.12 -2.41
C THR A 108 -1.15 -5.46 -2.77
N THR A 109 -0.93 -5.88 -4.01
CA THR A 109 -1.41 -7.15 -4.56
C THR A 109 -0.24 -8.03 -4.96
N GLU A 110 -0.32 -9.31 -4.64
CA GLU A 110 0.67 -10.31 -5.02
C GLU A 110 0.57 -10.67 -6.51
N MET A 111 1.70 -10.90 -7.17
CA MET A 111 1.72 -11.28 -8.58
C MET A 111 2.77 -12.32 -8.91
N CYS A 112 2.57 -12.99 -10.04
CA CYS A 112 3.58 -13.86 -10.62
C CYS A 112 4.76 -13.04 -11.16
N VAL A 113 5.98 -13.41 -10.78
CA VAL A 113 7.21 -12.74 -11.24
C VAL A 113 7.45 -12.84 -12.75
N ASN A 114 6.98 -13.90 -13.41
CA ASN A 114 7.24 -14.15 -14.83
C ASN A 114 6.13 -13.64 -15.76
N SER A 115 4.87 -13.86 -15.38
CA SER A 115 3.70 -13.53 -16.23
C SER A 115 3.03 -12.21 -15.85
N CYS A 116 3.41 -11.63 -14.71
CA CYS A 116 2.69 -10.51 -14.08
C CYS A 116 1.21 -10.81 -13.78
N LEU A 117 0.78 -12.08 -13.78
CA LEU A 117 -0.54 -12.48 -13.33
C LEU A 117 -0.75 -12.01 -11.89
N ALA A 118 -1.72 -11.12 -11.69
CA ALA A 118 -2.10 -10.62 -10.38
C ALA A 118 -3.04 -11.62 -9.69
N TYR A 119 -2.70 -12.02 -8.46
CA TYR A 119 -3.54 -12.88 -7.62
C TYR A 119 -4.60 -12.05 -6.90
N THR A 120 -5.39 -11.32 -7.69
CA THR A 120 -6.50 -10.46 -7.24
C THR A 120 -7.76 -11.27 -6.95
N TRP A 121 -8.76 -10.61 -6.36
CA TRP A 121 -10.08 -11.16 -6.07
C TRP A 121 -10.71 -11.94 -7.24
N GLY A 122 -11.63 -12.85 -6.92
CA GLY A 122 -12.26 -13.73 -7.89
C GLY A 122 -11.47 -15.02 -8.15
N PRO A 123 -11.42 -15.53 -9.40
CA PRO A 123 -10.89 -16.86 -9.68
C PRO A 123 -9.38 -17.01 -9.43
N PHE A 124 -8.65 -15.90 -9.30
CA PHE A 124 -7.20 -15.92 -9.09
C PHE A 124 -6.79 -15.79 -7.63
N ALA A 125 -7.70 -15.41 -6.73
CA ALA A 125 -7.39 -15.09 -5.34
C ALA A 125 -6.81 -16.30 -4.58
N SER A 126 -7.34 -17.50 -4.85
CA SER A 126 -6.98 -18.75 -4.18
C SER A 126 -5.84 -19.51 -4.85
N LEU A 127 -5.34 -19.04 -6.01
CA LEU A 127 -4.28 -19.72 -6.73
C LEU A 127 -2.97 -19.70 -5.95
N GLN A 128 -2.34 -20.87 -5.85
CA GLN A 128 -1.02 -21.08 -5.24
C GLN A 128 0.10 -21.16 -6.29
N GLU A 129 -0.27 -21.32 -7.57
CA GLU A 129 0.64 -21.35 -8.70
C GLU A 129 0.10 -20.49 -9.85
N CYS A 130 1.00 -19.95 -10.66
CA CYS A 130 0.63 -19.24 -11.87
C CYS A 130 0.06 -20.20 -12.92
N ILE A 131 -1.13 -19.93 -13.46
CA ILE A 131 -1.73 -20.75 -14.51
C ILE A 131 -0.93 -20.75 -15.83
N TYR A 132 -0.15 -19.70 -16.08
CA TYR A 132 0.61 -19.54 -17.33
C TYR A 132 2.01 -20.14 -17.28
N CYS A 133 2.74 -19.95 -16.17
CA CYS A 133 4.15 -20.38 -16.06
C CYS A 133 4.40 -21.42 -14.98
N LYS A 134 3.37 -21.84 -14.24
CA LYS A 134 3.43 -22.86 -13.16
C LYS A 134 4.37 -22.55 -12.01
N ARG A 135 4.88 -21.31 -11.93
CA ARG A 135 5.70 -20.88 -10.80
C ARG A 135 4.84 -20.77 -9.54
N PRO A 136 5.32 -21.26 -8.38
CA PRO A 136 4.67 -21.03 -7.10
C PRO A 136 4.51 -19.54 -6.80
N ARG A 137 3.41 -19.18 -6.15
CA ARG A 137 3.11 -17.82 -5.70
C ARG A 137 4.08 -17.35 -4.62
N TYR A 138 4.42 -18.24 -3.69
CA TYR A 138 5.28 -17.98 -2.53
C TYR A 138 6.62 -18.69 -2.64
N ASP A 139 7.65 -18.10 -2.03
CA ASP A 139 8.94 -18.73 -1.81
C ASP A 139 8.91 -19.73 -0.63
N ALA A 140 10.05 -20.37 -0.35
CA ALA A 140 10.16 -21.35 0.74
C ALA A 140 9.93 -20.76 2.15
N LYS A 141 9.92 -19.43 2.28
CA LYS A 141 9.64 -18.71 3.53
C LYS A 141 8.20 -18.18 3.59
N GLY A 142 7.35 -18.51 2.61
CA GLY A 142 5.98 -18.03 2.51
C GLY A 142 5.86 -16.59 2.02
N LYS A 143 6.92 -15.99 1.47
CA LYS A 143 6.87 -14.62 0.94
C LYS A 143 6.52 -14.62 -0.54
N PRO A 144 5.64 -13.72 -1.03
CA PRO A 144 5.38 -13.61 -2.46
C PRO A 144 6.63 -13.18 -3.20
N PHE A 145 6.87 -13.76 -4.39
CA PHE A 145 8.03 -13.41 -5.21
C PHE A 145 7.99 -11.98 -5.75
N LYS A 146 6.79 -11.45 -6.01
CA LYS A 146 6.58 -10.10 -6.53
C LYS A 146 5.21 -9.57 -6.09
N THR A 147 5.14 -8.26 -5.86
CA THR A 147 3.91 -7.53 -5.60
C THR A 147 3.81 -6.32 -6.53
N PHE A 148 2.62 -5.73 -6.66
CA PHE A 148 2.41 -4.39 -7.20
C PHE A 148 1.45 -3.63 -6.32
N ASP A 149 1.58 -2.31 -6.34
CA ASP A 149 0.69 -1.41 -5.64
C ASP A 149 -0.27 -0.78 -6.65
N THR A 150 -1.56 -0.80 -6.35
CA THR A 150 -2.58 0.03 -7.01
C THR A 150 -3.02 1.13 -6.07
N MET A 151 -3.27 2.31 -6.63
CA MET A 151 -3.82 3.45 -5.90
C MET A 151 -5.28 3.59 -6.38
N PRO A 152 -6.27 3.17 -5.58
CA PRO A 152 -7.67 3.35 -5.96
C PRO A 152 -7.99 4.84 -5.96
N CYS A 153 -8.57 5.29 -7.06
CA CYS A 153 -9.18 6.62 -7.13
C CYS A 153 -10.66 6.47 -6.76
N GLY A 154 -11.17 7.37 -5.92
CA GLY A 154 -12.59 7.49 -5.61
C GLY A 154 -13.38 8.10 -6.75
#